data_AF-A0A2C0F0N9-F1
#
_entry.id   AF-A0A2C0F0N9-F1
#
_cell.length_a   1.000
_cell.length_b   1.000
_cell.length_c   1.000
_cell.angle_alpha   90.00
_cell.angle_beta   90.00
_cell.angle_gamma   90.00
#
_symmetry.space_group_name_H-M   'P 1'
#
loop_
_entity.id
_entity.type
_entity.pdbx_description
1 polymer ?
#
loop_
_entity_poly.entity_id
_entity_poly.type
_entity_poly.pdbx_seq_one_letter_code
_entity_poly.pdbx_strand_id
1 'polypeptide(L)'
;MKLLLEKMHEDLKSNGYTNRKLAALFNVSHTTVNSYFSQGTKFDFMHYVETLRLYEPKDINFRRESLLKSFNDLSPNNERLGLEVLNMYGEFELQKKLIFKIQNNTETNKNARLNKKMAEVYQLLALRNEGFINKHEFFRAVDDFRNSRKISTNELKIISDFALIYSHLDFNDHKTVLKYTKQLMPYIEEIKKGTSKTSFTLRAKEMLATSSHHANDLEKARKYCFEIVNDPLNKYECMKALAYCILGETYILEDYSIAKYYFEQGISTLDSPSNRKSIVRKKAIENTLNFLKIHWRKDLENIKPTDKAEEAFLYAVTGREAQALLLLDELEKENKKLSPIQKYYKGLATANKKYFEESIEDFERLGDFFYSRLPSERLK
;
A
#
# COMPACT_ATOMS: atom_id res chain seq x y z
N MET A 1 31.25 0.80 -10.00
CA MET A 1 30.40 -0.19 -9.32
C MET A 1 31.22 -1.20 -8.53
N LYS A 2 32.25 -1.83 -9.10
CA LYS A 2 33.12 -2.81 -8.40
C LYS A 2 33.75 -2.28 -7.11
N LEU A 3 34.43 -1.13 -7.16
CA LEU A 3 35.02 -0.48 -5.97
C LEU A 3 33.99 -0.18 -4.87
N LEU A 4 32.76 0.18 -5.26
CA LEU A 4 31.69 0.41 -4.29
C LEU A 4 31.26 -0.89 -3.61
N LEU A 5 31.12 -1.99 -4.38
CA LEU A 5 30.74 -3.29 -3.81
C LEU A 5 31.83 -3.85 -2.87
N GLU A 6 33.11 -3.67 -3.20
CA GLU A 6 34.23 -4.06 -2.34
C GLU A 6 34.18 -3.31 -0.99
N LYS A 7 34.06 -1.98 -1.04
CA LYS A 7 33.92 -1.16 0.18
C LYS A 7 32.67 -1.53 0.98
N MET A 8 31.52 -1.65 0.31
CA MET A 8 30.27 -2.08 0.95
C MET A 8 30.43 -3.42 1.65
N HIS A 9 31.16 -4.36 1.06
CA HIS A 9 31.37 -5.69 1.63
C HIS A 9 32.18 -5.64 2.93
N GLU A 10 33.27 -4.89 2.93
CA GLU A 10 34.16 -4.71 4.08
C GLU A 10 33.44 -4.00 5.25
N ASP A 11 32.74 -2.92 4.95
CA ASP A 11 32.04 -2.11 5.95
C ASP A 11 30.85 -2.88 6.56
N LEU A 12 30.05 -3.57 5.73
CA LEU A 12 28.95 -4.42 6.21
C LEU A 12 29.48 -5.54 7.12
N LYS A 13 30.58 -6.19 6.74
CA LYS A 13 31.22 -7.23 7.57
C LYS A 13 31.70 -6.66 8.90
N SER A 14 32.32 -5.49 8.89
CA SER A 14 32.81 -4.80 10.09
C SER A 14 31.66 -4.39 11.03
N ASN A 15 30.51 -4.03 10.46
CA ASN A 15 29.27 -3.74 11.18
C ASN A 15 28.46 -5.00 11.55
N GLY A 16 29.07 -6.19 11.44
CA GLY A 16 28.49 -7.44 11.89
C GLY A 16 27.50 -8.09 10.93
N TYR A 17 27.33 -7.59 9.71
CA TYR A 17 26.57 -8.22 8.62
C TYR A 17 27.46 -9.15 7.80
N THR A 18 27.76 -10.32 8.37
CA THR A 18 28.50 -11.37 7.66
C THR A 18 27.69 -11.92 6.49
N ASN A 19 28.38 -12.55 5.53
CA ASN A 19 27.71 -13.16 4.37
C ASN A 19 26.65 -14.21 4.78
N ARG A 20 26.83 -14.89 5.92
CA ARG A 20 25.82 -15.82 6.47
C ARG A 20 24.57 -15.08 6.98
N LYS A 21 24.75 -13.94 7.64
CA LYS A 21 23.62 -13.10 8.10
C LYS A 21 22.87 -12.49 6.92
N LEU A 22 23.59 -11.99 5.91
CA LEU A 22 22.99 -11.50 4.67
C LEU A 22 22.24 -12.62 3.92
N ALA A 23 22.82 -13.83 3.87
CA ALA A 23 22.18 -14.99 3.25
C ALA A 23 20.86 -15.36 3.94
N ALA A 24 20.83 -15.34 5.28
CA ALA A 24 19.61 -15.54 6.04
C ALA A 24 18.58 -14.42 5.77
N LEU A 25 19.02 -13.16 5.74
CA LEU A 25 18.16 -11.99 5.49
C LEU A 25 17.48 -12.05 4.11
N PHE A 26 18.24 -12.48 3.10
CA PHE A 26 17.81 -12.59 1.70
C PHE A 26 17.16 -13.94 1.37
N ASN A 27 17.19 -14.89 2.31
CA ASN A 27 16.72 -16.26 2.11
C ASN A 27 17.39 -16.95 0.90
N VAL A 28 18.71 -16.79 0.79
CA VAL A 28 19.56 -17.41 -0.25
C VAL A 28 20.75 -18.14 0.39
N SER A 29 21.56 -18.81 -0.44
CA SER A 29 22.77 -19.45 0.06
C SER A 29 23.87 -18.41 0.35
N HIS A 30 24.74 -18.72 1.31
CA HIS A 30 25.96 -17.94 1.56
C HIS A 30 26.83 -17.79 0.30
N THR A 31 26.89 -18.83 -0.54
CA THR A 31 27.62 -18.80 -1.82
C THR A 31 27.05 -17.76 -2.79
N THR A 32 25.72 -17.61 -2.82
CA THR A 32 25.04 -16.56 -3.60
C THR A 32 25.43 -15.17 -3.13
N VAL A 33 25.52 -14.95 -1.81
CA VAL A 33 25.98 -13.66 -1.27
C VAL A 33 27.45 -13.42 -1.62
N ASN A 34 28.32 -14.43 -1.49
CA ASN A 34 29.72 -14.31 -1.90
C ASN A 34 29.84 -13.93 -3.37
N SER A 35 29.06 -14.54 -4.27
CA SER A 35 29.16 -14.26 -5.69
C SER A 35 28.78 -12.82 -6.03
N TYR A 36 27.84 -12.23 -5.29
CA TYR A 36 27.44 -10.83 -5.45
C TYR A 36 28.59 -9.85 -5.22
N PHE A 37 29.43 -10.09 -4.21
CA PHE A 37 30.54 -9.19 -3.87
C PHE A 37 31.86 -9.57 -4.57
N SER A 38 32.09 -10.86 -4.85
CA SER A 38 33.42 -11.37 -5.25
C SER A 38 33.53 -11.82 -6.71
N GLN A 39 32.43 -12.18 -7.39
CA GLN A 39 32.47 -12.91 -8.67
C GLN A 39 31.82 -12.17 -9.84
N GLY A 40 31.48 -10.89 -9.68
CA GLY A 40 30.85 -10.09 -10.74
C GLY A 40 29.43 -10.55 -11.11
N THR A 41 28.83 -11.49 -10.37
CA THR A 41 27.41 -11.82 -10.56
C THR A 41 26.56 -10.63 -10.16
N LYS A 42 25.61 -10.28 -11.02
CA LYS A 42 24.69 -9.18 -10.78
C LYS A 42 23.81 -9.51 -9.57
N PHE A 43 23.69 -8.57 -8.64
CA PHE A 43 22.75 -8.68 -7.54
C PHE A 43 21.33 -8.94 -8.07
N ASP A 44 20.54 -9.71 -7.32
CA ASP A 44 19.09 -9.56 -7.38
C ASP A 44 18.74 -8.13 -6.95
N PHE A 45 17.83 -7.48 -7.67
CA PHE A 45 17.54 -6.07 -7.44
C PHE A 45 17.11 -5.78 -5.99
N MET A 46 16.29 -6.65 -5.39
CA MET A 46 15.86 -6.48 -4.00
C MET A 46 17.01 -6.64 -3.03
N HIS A 47 17.87 -7.64 -3.24
CA HIS A 47 19.04 -7.83 -2.38
C HIS A 47 19.98 -6.62 -2.46
N TYR A 48 20.12 -5.99 -3.63
CA TYR A 48 20.91 -4.77 -3.75
C TYR A 48 20.29 -3.60 -2.98
N VAL A 49 18.96 -3.40 -3.11
CA VAL A 49 18.22 -2.40 -2.33
C VAL A 49 18.44 -2.62 -0.83
N GLU A 50 18.23 -3.83 -0.33
CA GLU A 50 18.40 -4.13 1.10
C GLU A 50 19.85 -3.96 1.56
N THR A 51 20.83 -4.37 0.74
CA THR A 51 22.25 -4.17 1.04
C THR A 51 22.58 -2.69 1.18
N LEU A 52 22.07 -1.85 0.29
CA LEU A 52 22.22 -0.40 0.37
C LEU A 52 21.55 0.20 1.61
N ARG A 53 20.38 -0.31 2.01
CA ARG A 53 19.69 0.09 3.26
C ARG A 53 20.49 -0.25 4.51
N LEU A 54 21.24 -1.37 4.49
CA LEU A 54 22.11 -1.75 5.61
C LEU A 54 23.42 -0.96 5.63
N TYR A 55 23.99 -0.70 4.46
CA TYR A 55 25.26 0.00 4.31
C TYR A 55 25.13 1.50 4.63
N GLU A 56 24.10 2.16 4.09
CA GLU A 56 23.83 3.59 4.29
C GLU A 56 22.38 3.82 4.74
N PRO A 57 22.03 3.48 6.00
CA PRO A 57 20.63 3.51 6.47
C PRO A 57 20.02 4.92 6.46
N LYS A 58 20.84 5.96 6.70
CA LYS A 58 20.38 7.35 6.80
C LYS A 58 20.52 8.14 5.50
N ASP A 59 21.47 7.79 4.63
CA ASP A 59 21.69 8.52 3.38
C ASP A 59 20.77 7.99 2.26
N ILE A 60 19.57 8.56 2.19
CA ILE A 60 18.57 8.22 1.15
C ILE A 60 19.09 8.59 -0.25
N ASN A 61 19.79 9.71 -0.39
CA ASN A 61 20.24 10.21 -1.69
C ASN A 61 21.32 9.31 -2.27
N PHE A 62 22.31 8.93 -1.47
CA PHE A 62 23.32 7.96 -1.85
C PHE A 62 22.70 6.65 -2.35
N ARG A 63 21.71 6.12 -1.61
CA ARG A 63 21.01 4.88 -2.00
C ARG A 63 20.31 5.04 -3.34
N ARG A 64 19.58 6.14 -3.54
CA ARG A 64 18.88 6.43 -4.81
C ARG A 64 19.84 6.59 -5.99
N GLU A 65 20.93 7.31 -5.80
CA GLU A 65 21.97 7.48 -6.82
C GLU A 65 22.65 6.14 -7.17
N SER A 66 22.92 5.32 -6.16
CA SER A 66 23.52 3.99 -6.33
C SER A 66 22.60 3.04 -7.09
N LEU A 67 21.29 3.09 -6.84
CA LEU A 67 20.28 2.37 -7.61
C LEU A 67 20.22 2.89 -9.05
N LEU A 68 20.18 4.21 -9.26
CA LEU A 68 20.12 4.80 -10.59
C LEU A 68 21.33 4.40 -11.45
N LYS A 69 22.54 4.43 -10.87
CA LYS A 69 23.76 3.98 -11.54
C LYS A 69 23.70 2.50 -11.93
N SER A 70 23.01 1.67 -11.15
CA SER A 70 22.87 0.23 -11.43
C SER A 70 21.91 -0.10 -12.58
N PHE A 71 21.02 0.81 -12.96
CA PHE A 71 19.97 0.54 -13.96
C PHE A 71 20.53 0.12 -15.31
N ASN A 72 21.67 0.67 -15.71
CA ASN A 72 22.33 0.33 -16.98
C ASN A 72 22.76 -1.13 -17.05
N ASP A 73 23.03 -1.75 -15.90
CA ASP A 73 23.55 -3.10 -15.80
C ASP A 73 22.49 -4.14 -15.41
N LEU A 74 21.21 -3.78 -15.29
CA LEU A 74 20.17 -4.75 -14.92
C LEU A 74 19.96 -5.80 -16.01
N SER A 75 19.81 -7.06 -15.59
CA SER A 75 19.28 -8.11 -16.46
C SER A 75 17.79 -7.87 -16.73
N PRO A 76 17.20 -8.45 -17.80
CA PRO A 76 15.77 -8.28 -18.05
C PRO A 76 14.87 -8.75 -16.89
N ASN A 77 15.30 -9.77 -16.12
CA ASN A 77 14.56 -10.22 -14.93
C ASN A 77 14.65 -9.17 -13.80
N ASN A 78 15.82 -8.59 -13.59
CA ASN A 78 16.01 -7.53 -12.59
C ASN A 78 15.34 -6.21 -12.98
N GLU A 79 15.15 -5.93 -14.26
CA GLU A 79 14.30 -4.82 -14.68
C GLU A 79 12.86 -5.02 -14.21
N ARG A 80 12.27 -6.20 -14.46
CA ARG A 80 10.90 -6.52 -14.01
C ARG A 80 10.78 -6.52 -12.50
N LEU A 81 11.77 -7.08 -11.81
CA LEU A 81 11.81 -7.06 -10.35
C LEU A 81 11.97 -5.65 -9.81
N GLY A 82 12.82 -4.82 -10.44
CA GLY A 82 13.01 -3.43 -10.08
C GLY A 82 11.73 -2.61 -10.21
N LEU A 83 10.94 -2.84 -11.26
CA LEU A 83 9.62 -2.22 -11.38
C LEU A 83 8.72 -2.56 -10.18
N GLU A 84 8.66 -3.81 -9.74
CA GLU A 84 7.85 -4.23 -8.59
C GLU A 84 8.38 -3.63 -7.28
N VAL A 85 9.68 -3.80 -7.03
CA VAL A 85 10.33 -3.37 -5.78
C VAL A 85 10.21 -1.87 -5.59
N LEU A 86 10.47 -1.07 -6.63
CA LEU A 86 10.34 0.39 -6.56
C LEU A 86 8.88 0.81 -6.35
N ASN A 87 7.90 0.12 -6.97
CA ASN A 87 6.48 0.40 -6.74
C ASN A 87 6.04 0.10 -5.30
N MET A 88 6.48 -1.05 -4.78
CA MET A 88 6.14 -1.52 -3.44
C MET A 88 6.75 -0.60 -2.37
N TYR A 89 7.99 -0.14 -2.57
CA TYR A 89 8.61 0.87 -1.71
C TYR A 89 8.05 2.29 -1.88
N GLY A 90 7.46 2.62 -3.04
CA GLY A 90 6.97 3.97 -3.34
C GLY A 90 8.03 4.90 -3.92
N GLU A 91 9.11 4.36 -4.47
CA GLU A 91 10.19 5.09 -5.13
C GLU A 91 9.82 5.41 -6.60
N PHE A 92 8.70 6.14 -6.78
CA PHE A 92 8.09 6.36 -8.09
C PHE A 92 8.98 7.14 -9.07
N GLU A 93 9.78 8.10 -8.58
CA GLU A 93 10.74 8.83 -9.44
C GLU A 93 11.84 7.93 -10.00
N LEU A 94 12.37 7.01 -9.18
CA LEU A 94 13.30 6.00 -9.67
C LEU A 94 12.60 5.01 -10.60
N GLN A 95 11.37 4.62 -10.28
CA GLN A 95 10.57 3.73 -11.12
C GLN A 95 10.34 4.34 -12.51
N LYS A 96 10.02 5.63 -12.58
CA LYS A 96 9.84 6.38 -13.83
C LYS A 96 11.10 6.37 -14.69
N LYS A 97 12.28 6.55 -14.08
CA LYS A 97 13.57 6.44 -14.79
C LYS A 97 13.82 5.03 -15.33
N LEU A 98 13.48 3.99 -14.56
CA LEU A 98 13.58 2.60 -15.01
C LEU A 98 12.59 2.29 -16.15
N ILE A 99 11.35 2.76 -16.04
CA ILE A 99 10.32 2.65 -17.09
C ILE A 99 10.81 3.31 -18.37
N PHE A 100 11.32 4.54 -18.29
CA PHE A 100 11.86 5.26 -19.45
C PHE A 100 12.99 4.47 -20.12
N LYS A 101 13.93 3.91 -19.35
CA LYS A 101 14.98 3.03 -19.89
C LYS A 101 14.38 1.84 -20.66
N ILE A 102 13.44 1.13 -20.03
CA ILE A 102 12.83 -0.08 -20.61
C ILE A 102 12.06 0.26 -21.90
N GLN A 103 11.34 1.36 -21.92
CA GLN A 103 10.56 1.80 -23.08
C GLN A 103 11.46 2.18 -24.27
N ASN A 104 12.58 2.85 -24.01
CA ASN A 104 13.56 3.25 -25.03
C ASN A 104 14.52 2.13 -25.46
N ASN A 105 14.46 0.95 -24.82
CA ASN A 105 15.27 -0.19 -25.25
C ASN A 105 14.86 -0.60 -26.69
N THR A 106 15.82 -0.64 -27.61
CA THR A 106 15.59 -0.98 -29.03
C THR A 106 15.55 -2.49 -29.29
N GLU A 107 15.92 -3.31 -28.31
CA GLU A 107 15.83 -4.76 -28.42
C GLU A 107 14.40 -5.24 -28.66
N THR A 108 14.26 -6.27 -29.52
CA THR A 108 12.96 -6.83 -29.91
C THR A 108 12.76 -8.26 -29.45
N ASN A 109 13.67 -8.82 -28.64
CA ASN A 109 13.54 -10.18 -28.13
C ASN A 109 12.33 -10.35 -27.18
N LYS A 110 12.00 -11.60 -26.83
CA LYS A 110 10.84 -11.93 -25.98
C LYS A 110 10.87 -11.19 -24.64
N ASN A 111 12.03 -11.08 -24.00
CA ASN A 111 12.18 -10.40 -22.72
C ASN A 111 11.98 -8.89 -22.85
N ALA A 112 12.59 -8.24 -23.85
CA ALA A 112 12.42 -6.81 -24.09
C ALA A 112 10.93 -6.45 -24.31
N ARG A 113 10.21 -7.23 -25.13
CA ARG A 113 8.77 -7.03 -25.37
C ARG A 113 7.93 -7.24 -24.11
N LEU A 114 8.26 -8.23 -23.28
CA LEU A 114 7.60 -8.44 -22.00
C LEU A 114 7.86 -7.26 -21.06
N ASN A 115 9.11 -6.83 -20.92
CA ASN A 115 9.49 -5.73 -20.03
C ASN A 115 8.79 -4.43 -20.40
N LYS A 116 8.66 -4.11 -21.69
CA LYS A 116 7.89 -2.95 -22.16
C LYS A 116 6.43 -2.99 -21.70
N LYS A 117 5.76 -4.14 -21.86
CA LYS A 117 4.38 -4.33 -21.37
C LYS A 117 4.27 -4.25 -19.86
N MET A 118 5.22 -4.82 -19.12
CA MET A 118 5.27 -4.69 -17.66
C MET A 118 5.43 -3.22 -17.26
N ALA A 119 6.32 -2.49 -17.92
CA ALA A 119 6.55 -1.08 -17.68
C ALA A 119 5.30 -0.21 -17.95
N GLU A 120 4.51 -0.52 -18.99
CA GLU A 120 3.20 0.11 -19.23
C GLU A 120 2.27 -0.07 -18.03
N VAL A 121 2.09 -1.29 -17.51
CA VAL A 121 1.21 -1.53 -16.35
C VAL A 121 1.74 -0.81 -15.09
N TYR A 122 3.04 -0.89 -14.83
CA TYR A 122 3.63 -0.21 -13.67
C TYR A 122 3.58 1.32 -13.78
N GLN A 123 3.62 1.87 -14.99
CA GLN A 123 3.40 3.30 -15.22
C GLN A 123 1.98 3.71 -14.81
N LEU A 124 0.97 2.91 -15.16
CA LEU A 124 -0.43 3.15 -14.73
C LEU A 124 -0.55 3.10 -13.20
N LEU A 125 0.08 2.10 -12.56
CA LEU A 125 0.09 1.98 -11.09
C LEU A 125 0.77 3.18 -10.42
N ALA A 126 1.88 3.68 -10.97
CA ALA A 126 2.56 4.86 -10.47
C ALA A 126 1.69 6.11 -10.60
N LEU A 127 1.11 6.35 -11.78
CA LEU A 127 0.21 7.50 -12.02
C LEU A 127 -0.98 7.52 -11.06
N ARG A 128 -1.59 6.35 -10.81
CA ARG A 128 -2.65 6.19 -9.80
C ARG A 128 -2.14 6.56 -8.40
N ASN A 129 -1.03 5.97 -7.97
CA ASN A 129 -0.51 6.17 -6.61
C ASN A 129 -0.05 7.60 -6.34
N GLU A 130 0.39 8.32 -7.38
CA GLU A 130 0.78 9.72 -7.28
C GLU A 130 -0.41 10.69 -7.40
N GLY A 131 -1.59 10.19 -7.80
CA GLY A 131 -2.80 10.98 -7.98
C GLY A 131 -2.82 11.81 -9.27
N PHE A 132 -2.01 11.44 -10.27
CA PHE A 132 -1.97 12.12 -11.57
C PHE A 132 -3.14 11.75 -12.48
N ILE A 133 -3.79 10.62 -12.21
CA ILE A 133 -5.01 10.18 -12.90
C ILE A 133 -6.07 9.82 -11.86
N ASN A 134 -7.32 10.12 -12.17
CA ASN A 134 -8.45 9.77 -11.30
C ASN A 134 -8.89 8.31 -11.52
N LYS A 135 -9.76 7.80 -10.64
CA LYS A 135 -10.25 6.41 -10.68
C LYS A 135 -10.89 5.99 -11.99
N HIS A 136 -11.59 6.89 -12.69
CA HIS A 136 -12.22 6.59 -13.98
C HIS A 136 -11.19 6.50 -15.11
N GLU A 137 -10.21 7.39 -15.11
CA GLU A 137 -9.08 7.36 -16.05
C GLU A 137 -8.23 6.10 -15.86
N PHE A 138 -7.92 5.76 -14.60
CA PHE A 138 -7.16 4.56 -14.28
C PHE A 138 -7.90 3.29 -14.73
N PHE A 139 -9.18 3.15 -14.41
CA PHE A 139 -9.99 2.01 -14.84
C PHE A 139 -9.99 1.85 -16.36
N ARG A 140 -10.27 2.93 -17.11
CA ARG A 140 -10.26 2.88 -18.59
C ARG A 140 -8.89 2.47 -19.13
N ALA A 141 -7.82 3.08 -18.63
CA ALA A 141 -6.47 2.77 -19.11
C ALA A 141 -6.06 1.32 -18.83
N VAL A 142 -6.48 0.76 -17.69
CA VAL A 142 -6.25 -0.65 -17.35
C VAL A 142 -7.07 -1.57 -18.26
N ASP A 143 -8.35 -1.27 -18.47
CA ASP A 143 -9.22 -2.04 -19.35
C ASP A 143 -8.69 -2.04 -20.80
N ASP A 144 -8.35 -0.87 -21.32
CA ASP A 144 -7.74 -0.69 -22.64
C ASP A 144 -6.45 -1.50 -22.77
N PHE A 145 -5.56 -1.48 -21.77
CA PHE A 145 -4.34 -2.27 -21.78
C PHE A 145 -4.64 -3.77 -21.88
N ARG A 146 -5.58 -4.27 -21.07
CA ARG A 146 -5.92 -5.70 -21.01
C ARG A 146 -6.59 -6.18 -22.29
N ASN A 147 -7.41 -5.35 -22.92
CA ASN A 147 -8.15 -5.68 -24.13
C ASN A 147 -7.30 -5.53 -25.41
N SER A 148 -6.34 -4.58 -25.43
CA SER A 148 -5.51 -4.31 -26.60
C SER A 148 -4.18 -5.08 -26.63
N ARG A 149 -3.74 -5.65 -25.50
CA ARG A 149 -2.43 -6.33 -25.41
C ARG A 149 -2.60 -7.81 -25.15
N LYS A 150 -1.87 -8.64 -25.92
CA LYS A 150 -1.72 -10.07 -25.63
C LYS A 150 -1.00 -10.27 -24.29
N ILE A 151 -1.69 -10.85 -23.31
CA ILE A 151 -1.13 -11.30 -22.03
C ILE A 151 -0.48 -12.68 -22.24
N SER A 152 0.86 -12.72 -22.33
CA SER A 152 1.60 -13.90 -22.79
C SER A 152 2.32 -14.70 -21.70
N THR A 153 2.26 -14.26 -20.44
CA THR A 153 3.01 -14.83 -19.32
C THR A 153 2.27 -14.62 -18.01
N ASN A 154 2.47 -15.51 -17.03
CA ASN A 154 1.89 -15.38 -15.69
C ASN A 154 2.31 -14.07 -15.00
N GLU A 155 3.56 -13.63 -15.12
CA GLU A 155 4.02 -12.36 -14.51
C GLU A 155 3.19 -11.16 -14.99
N LEU A 156 2.99 -11.05 -16.31
CA LEU A 156 2.17 -9.98 -16.90
C LEU A 156 0.69 -10.10 -16.52
N LYS A 157 0.16 -11.33 -16.50
CA LYS A 157 -1.20 -11.59 -16.04
C LYS A 157 -1.38 -11.10 -14.61
N ILE A 158 -0.45 -11.45 -13.71
CA ILE A 158 -0.53 -11.11 -12.29
C ILE A 158 -0.55 -9.60 -12.07
N ILE A 159 0.39 -8.87 -12.67
CA ILE A 159 0.43 -7.42 -12.45
C ILE A 159 -0.74 -6.69 -13.11
N SER A 160 -1.20 -7.14 -14.29
CA SER A 160 -2.37 -6.55 -14.95
C SER A 160 -3.66 -6.87 -14.20
N ASP A 161 -3.78 -8.05 -13.57
CA ASP A 161 -4.90 -8.39 -12.69
C ASP A 161 -4.87 -7.55 -11.41
N PHE A 162 -3.70 -7.30 -10.82
CA PHE A 162 -3.58 -6.35 -9.71
C PHE A 162 -4.01 -4.94 -10.12
N ALA A 163 -3.62 -4.45 -11.30
CA ALA A 163 -4.07 -3.16 -11.79
C ALA A 163 -5.60 -3.10 -11.90
N LEU A 164 -6.24 -4.16 -12.40
CA LEU A 164 -7.71 -4.26 -12.44
C LEU A 164 -8.31 -4.31 -11.03
N ILE A 165 -7.75 -5.11 -10.13
CA ILE A 165 -8.20 -5.21 -8.73
C ILE A 165 -8.14 -3.83 -8.04
N TYR A 166 -7.04 -3.09 -8.19
CA TYR A 166 -6.93 -1.75 -7.63
C TYR A 166 -7.90 -0.75 -8.26
N SER A 167 -8.27 -0.94 -9.53
CA SER A 167 -9.28 -0.07 -10.16
C SER A 167 -10.66 -0.28 -9.52
N HIS A 168 -11.03 -1.52 -9.18
CA HIS A 168 -12.25 -1.82 -8.43
C HIS A 168 -12.17 -1.32 -6.98
N LEU A 169 -10.98 -1.39 -6.36
CA LEU A 169 -10.74 -0.84 -5.03
C LEU A 169 -11.02 0.67 -5.00
N ASP A 170 -10.62 1.43 -6.02
CA ASP A 170 -10.89 2.88 -6.10
C ASP A 170 -12.38 3.23 -6.22
N PHE A 171 -13.21 2.26 -6.61
CA PHE A 171 -14.67 2.36 -6.60
C PHE A 171 -15.31 1.80 -5.32
N ASN A 172 -14.51 1.37 -4.35
CA ASN A 172 -14.95 0.65 -3.15
C ASN A 172 -15.72 -0.65 -3.46
N ASP A 173 -15.50 -1.27 -4.62
CA ASP A 173 -16.14 -2.55 -4.97
C ASP A 173 -15.37 -3.73 -4.33
N HIS A 174 -15.45 -3.80 -3.00
CA HIS A 174 -14.72 -4.80 -2.19
C HIS A 174 -15.12 -6.24 -2.53
N LYS A 175 -16.35 -6.45 -3.01
CA LYS A 175 -16.82 -7.76 -3.47
C LYS A 175 -16.05 -8.23 -4.70
N THR A 176 -15.88 -7.36 -5.70
CA THR A 176 -15.11 -7.69 -6.90
C THR A 176 -13.61 -7.80 -6.59
N VAL A 177 -13.07 -6.93 -5.73
CA VAL A 177 -11.70 -7.03 -5.23
C VAL A 177 -11.44 -8.41 -4.63
N LEU A 178 -12.31 -8.88 -3.71
CA LEU A 178 -12.19 -10.21 -3.09
C LEU A 178 -12.24 -11.34 -4.12
N LYS A 179 -13.20 -11.28 -5.05
CA LYS A 179 -13.39 -12.30 -6.09
C LYS A 179 -12.15 -12.43 -6.97
N TYR A 180 -11.67 -11.32 -7.54
CA TYR A 180 -10.53 -11.34 -8.45
C TYR A 180 -9.22 -11.65 -7.75
N THR A 181 -9.04 -11.19 -6.50
CA THR A 181 -7.85 -11.56 -5.71
C THR A 181 -7.79 -13.08 -5.48
N LYS A 182 -8.90 -13.72 -5.11
CA LYS A 182 -8.95 -15.19 -4.94
C LYS A 182 -8.65 -15.94 -6.25
N GLN A 183 -9.16 -15.45 -7.38
CA GLN A 183 -8.87 -16.03 -8.69
C GLN A 183 -7.39 -15.85 -9.12
N LEU A 184 -6.71 -14.85 -8.56
CA LEU A 184 -5.31 -14.57 -8.86
C LEU A 184 -4.33 -15.44 -8.07
N MET A 185 -4.72 -15.86 -6.86
CA MET A 185 -3.86 -16.62 -5.93
C MET A 185 -3.16 -17.83 -6.56
N PRO A 186 -3.83 -18.73 -7.32
CA PRO A 186 -3.16 -19.88 -7.92
C PRO A 186 -1.98 -19.51 -8.82
N TYR A 187 -2.10 -18.41 -9.58
CA TYR A 187 -1.02 -17.93 -10.45
C TYR A 187 0.19 -17.42 -9.65
N ILE A 188 -0.05 -16.82 -8.48
CA ILE A 188 1.00 -16.35 -7.57
C ILE A 188 1.71 -17.54 -6.92
N GLU A 189 0.95 -18.58 -6.56
CA GLU A 189 1.48 -19.80 -5.94
C GLU A 189 2.41 -20.58 -6.88
N GLU A 190 2.15 -20.57 -8.19
CA GLU A 190 2.99 -21.15 -9.25
C GLU A 190 4.37 -20.47 -9.38
N ILE A 191 4.52 -19.22 -8.90
CA ILE A 191 5.81 -18.55 -8.93
C ILE A 191 6.78 -19.29 -8.00
N LYS A 192 7.99 -19.55 -8.49
CA LYS A 192 9.09 -20.08 -7.67
C LYS A 192 9.40 -19.10 -6.53
N LYS A 193 10.01 -19.61 -5.46
CA LYS A 193 10.46 -18.78 -4.33
C LYS A 193 11.31 -17.58 -4.80
N GLY A 194 11.27 -16.48 -4.04
CA GLY A 194 12.04 -15.27 -4.31
C GLY A 194 11.18 -14.01 -4.17
N THR A 195 11.79 -12.86 -4.40
CA THR A 195 11.18 -11.55 -4.12
C THR A 195 9.85 -11.37 -4.84
N SER A 196 9.73 -11.67 -6.14
CA SER A 196 8.47 -11.47 -6.87
C SER A 196 7.29 -12.22 -6.25
N LYS A 197 7.51 -13.48 -5.80
CA LYS A 197 6.47 -14.26 -5.12
C LYS A 197 6.07 -13.58 -3.81
N THR A 198 7.04 -13.15 -3.01
CA THR A 198 6.78 -12.43 -1.75
C THR A 198 5.98 -11.15 -2.00
N SER A 199 6.39 -10.29 -2.94
CA SER A 199 5.73 -9.02 -3.22
C SER A 199 4.28 -9.22 -3.70
N PHE A 200 4.04 -10.13 -4.64
CA PHE A 200 2.68 -10.41 -5.12
C PHE A 200 1.81 -11.07 -4.05
N THR A 201 2.38 -11.95 -3.22
CA THR A 201 1.66 -12.54 -2.09
C THR A 201 1.23 -11.47 -1.10
N LEU A 202 2.11 -10.50 -0.79
CA LEU A 202 1.78 -9.40 0.11
C LEU A 202 0.68 -8.50 -0.47
N ARG A 203 0.72 -8.18 -1.77
CA ARG A 203 -0.37 -7.45 -2.46
C ARG A 203 -1.71 -8.20 -2.37
N ALA A 204 -1.70 -9.52 -2.60
CA ALA A 204 -2.92 -10.32 -2.51
C ALA A 204 -3.47 -10.32 -1.08
N LYS A 205 -2.62 -10.53 -0.07
CA LYS A 205 -3.04 -10.49 1.34
C LYS A 205 -3.58 -9.13 1.75
N GLU A 206 -3.00 -8.03 1.25
CA GLU A 206 -3.52 -6.67 1.45
C GLU A 206 -4.98 -6.57 0.96
N MET A 207 -5.24 -7.00 -0.29
CA MET A 207 -6.58 -6.95 -0.87
C MET A 207 -7.57 -7.87 -0.17
N LEU A 208 -7.13 -9.04 0.27
CA LEU A 208 -7.95 -9.97 1.05
C LEU A 208 -8.28 -9.39 2.44
N ALA A 209 -7.31 -8.78 3.11
CA ALA A 209 -7.49 -8.13 4.41
C ALA A 209 -8.49 -6.98 4.31
N THR A 210 -8.26 -6.04 3.38
CA THR A 210 -9.15 -4.90 3.14
C THR A 210 -10.56 -5.36 2.80
N SER A 211 -10.72 -6.30 1.88
CA SER A 211 -12.06 -6.74 1.48
C SER A 211 -12.78 -7.51 2.60
N SER A 212 -12.05 -8.28 3.41
CA SER A 212 -12.64 -8.97 4.57
C SER A 212 -13.06 -7.97 5.65
N HIS A 213 -12.26 -6.92 5.87
CA HIS A 213 -12.60 -5.83 6.80
C HIS A 213 -13.92 -5.16 6.42
N HIS A 214 -14.04 -4.65 5.19
CA HIS A 214 -15.28 -3.98 4.74
C HIS A 214 -16.47 -4.95 4.65
N ALA A 215 -16.23 -6.26 4.42
CA ALA A 215 -17.26 -7.29 4.52
C ALA A 215 -17.66 -7.65 5.97
N ASN A 216 -17.09 -6.96 6.98
CA ASN A 216 -17.26 -7.23 8.41
C ASN A 216 -16.82 -8.66 8.83
N ASP A 217 -15.92 -9.30 8.07
CA ASP A 217 -15.26 -10.56 8.40
C ASP A 217 -13.92 -10.27 9.10
N LEU A 218 -14.03 -9.80 10.35
CA LEU A 218 -12.91 -9.25 11.12
C LEU A 218 -11.85 -10.30 11.46
N GLU A 219 -12.25 -11.55 11.70
CA GLU A 219 -11.32 -12.65 11.97
C GLU A 219 -10.40 -12.89 10.76
N LYS A 220 -10.96 -12.97 9.55
CA LYS A 220 -10.14 -13.13 8.34
C LYS A 220 -9.30 -11.89 8.05
N ALA A 221 -9.83 -10.69 8.26
CA ALA A 221 -9.07 -9.45 8.10
C ALA A 221 -7.82 -9.47 8.99
N ARG A 222 -8.01 -9.71 10.30
CA ARG A 222 -6.93 -9.81 11.29
C ARG A 222 -5.92 -10.90 10.94
N LYS A 223 -6.39 -12.09 10.52
CA LYS A 223 -5.52 -13.19 10.08
C LYS A 223 -4.57 -12.75 8.97
N TYR A 224 -5.09 -12.18 7.88
CA TYR A 224 -4.25 -11.73 6.77
C TYR A 224 -3.29 -10.60 7.17
N CYS A 225 -3.73 -9.67 8.03
CA CYS A 225 -2.87 -8.63 8.56
C CYS A 225 -1.71 -9.21 9.39
N PHE A 226 -1.98 -10.17 10.27
CA PHE A 226 -0.94 -10.87 11.05
C PHE A 226 0.04 -11.60 10.15
N GLU A 227 -0.45 -12.25 9.09
CA GLU A 227 0.43 -12.86 8.09
C GLU A 227 1.33 -11.83 7.37
N ILE A 228 0.88 -10.58 7.17
CA ILE A 228 1.69 -9.51 6.56
C ILE A 228 2.74 -8.97 7.54
N VAL A 229 2.36 -8.67 8.78
CA VAL A 229 3.28 -8.04 9.76
C VAL A 229 4.33 -9.03 10.27
N ASN A 230 3.97 -10.31 10.39
CA ASN A 230 4.86 -11.35 10.89
C ASN A 230 5.69 -12.05 9.80
N ASP A 231 5.52 -11.69 8.52
CA ASP A 231 6.34 -12.26 7.44
C ASP A 231 7.80 -11.73 7.52
N PRO A 232 8.80 -12.59 7.80
CA PRO A 232 10.20 -12.18 7.91
C PRO A 232 10.81 -11.72 6.57
N LEU A 233 10.19 -12.10 5.45
CA LEU A 233 10.59 -11.70 4.10
C LEU A 233 9.94 -10.39 3.67
N ASN A 234 8.93 -9.89 4.41
CA ASN A 234 8.34 -8.60 4.15
C ASN A 234 9.28 -7.47 4.59
N LYS A 235 9.94 -6.85 3.60
CA LYS A 235 10.79 -5.67 3.78
C LYS A 235 10.05 -4.35 3.52
N TYR A 236 8.80 -4.42 3.07
CA TYR A 236 8.02 -3.25 2.67
C TYR A 236 7.30 -2.63 3.87
N GLU A 237 7.90 -1.61 4.46
CA GLU A 237 7.36 -0.89 5.64
C GLU A 237 5.93 -0.39 5.42
N CYS A 238 5.63 0.15 4.23
CA CYS A 238 4.26 0.60 3.90
C CYS A 238 3.22 -0.52 3.94
N MET A 239 3.59 -1.77 3.62
CA MET A 239 2.67 -2.91 3.71
C MET A 239 2.39 -3.30 5.16
N LYS A 240 3.43 -3.28 6.01
CA LYS A 240 3.29 -3.51 7.44
C LYS A 240 2.45 -2.43 8.10
N ALA A 241 2.74 -1.17 7.81
CA ALA A 241 2.01 -0.04 8.34
C ALA A 241 0.51 -0.09 7.98
N LEU A 242 0.18 -0.48 6.75
CA LEU A 242 -1.22 -0.69 6.37
C LEU A 242 -1.86 -1.86 7.11
N ALA A 243 -1.18 -2.99 7.22
CA ALA A 243 -1.72 -4.13 7.94
C ALA A 243 -2.01 -3.78 9.41
N TYR A 244 -1.15 -2.99 10.04
CA TYR A 244 -1.40 -2.41 11.35
C TYR A 244 -2.60 -1.45 11.36
N CYS A 245 -2.75 -0.61 10.34
CA CYS A 245 -3.93 0.25 10.20
C CYS A 245 -5.23 -0.57 10.16
N ILE A 246 -5.30 -1.59 9.30
CA ILE A 246 -6.49 -2.46 9.19
C ILE A 246 -6.74 -3.20 10.51
N LEU A 247 -5.69 -3.68 11.19
CA LEU A 247 -5.82 -4.26 12.54
C LEU A 247 -6.47 -3.26 13.48
N GLY A 248 -5.96 -2.03 13.56
CA GLY A 248 -6.52 -0.96 14.39
C GLY A 248 -7.99 -0.68 14.06
N GLU A 249 -8.32 -0.57 12.77
CA GLU A 249 -9.70 -0.37 12.30
C GLU A 249 -10.63 -1.48 12.77
N THR A 250 -10.20 -2.74 12.66
CA THR A 250 -11.03 -3.88 13.09
C THR A 250 -11.38 -3.88 14.57
N TYR A 251 -10.68 -3.11 15.41
CA TYR A 251 -10.97 -2.98 16.85
C TYR A 251 -11.62 -1.63 17.22
N ILE A 252 -11.88 -0.72 16.26
CA ILE A 252 -12.45 0.61 16.52
C ILE A 252 -13.74 0.54 17.36
N LEU A 253 -14.62 -0.43 17.06
CA LEU A 253 -15.91 -0.59 17.74
C LEU A 253 -15.85 -1.58 18.92
N GLU A 254 -14.69 -2.15 19.21
CA GLU A 254 -14.52 -3.22 20.20
C GLU A 254 -13.69 -2.76 21.40
N ASP A 255 -12.49 -2.21 21.16
CA ASP A 255 -11.55 -1.85 22.21
C ASP A 255 -10.63 -0.69 21.76
N TYR A 256 -10.77 0.45 22.43
CA TYR A 256 -9.94 1.64 22.18
C TYR A 256 -8.44 1.39 22.33
N SER A 257 -8.02 0.66 23.37
CA SER A 257 -6.60 0.49 23.69
C SER A 257 -5.92 -0.41 22.66
N ILE A 258 -6.58 -1.48 22.25
CA ILE A 258 -6.08 -2.38 21.20
C ILE A 258 -6.04 -1.66 19.86
N ALA A 259 -7.11 -0.94 19.49
CA ALA A 259 -7.14 -0.17 18.24
C ALA A 259 -6.01 0.87 18.20
N LYS A 260 -5.86 1.66 19.27
CA LYS A 260 -4.81 2.68 19.42
C LYS A 260 -3.42 2.06 19.30
N TYR A 261 -3.16 0.95 19.99
CA TYR A 261 -1.88 0.24 19.91
C TYR A 261 -1.51 -0.08 18.46
N TYR A 262 -2.42 -0.66 17.69
CA TYR A 262 -2.12 -1.00 16.30
C TYR A 262 -1.92 0.23 15.42
N PHE A 263 -2.70 1.30 15.58
CA PHE A 263 -2.42 2.54 14.85
C PHE A 263 -1.04 3.11 15.19
N GLU A 264 -0.63 3.12 16.46
CA GLU A 264 0.70 3.58 16.89
C GLU A 264 1.83 2.72 16.31
N GLN A 265 1.64 1.39 16.23
CA GLN A 265 2.57 0.50 15.54
C GLN A 265 2.67 0.78 14.03
N GLY A 266 1.56 1.12 13.40
CA GLY A 266 1.52 1.53 12.00
C GLY A 266 2.29 2.83 11.74
N ILE A 267 2.12 3.82 12.62
CA ILE A 267 2.82 5.11 12.59
C ILE A 267 4.32 4.92 12.82
N SER A 268 4.71 4.14 13.83
CA SER A 268 6.12 3.91 14.18
C SER A 268 6.89 3.17 13.08
N THR A 269 6.21 2.26 12.37
CA THR A 269 6.76 1.59 11.19
C THR A 269 7.16 2.58 10.07
N LEU A 270 6.60 3.79 10.07
CA LEU A 270 6.86 4.86 9.10
C LEU A 270 7.47 6.10 9.76
N ASP A 271 8.27 5.96 10.81
CA ASP A 271 8.77 7.12 11.58
C ASP A 271 9.56 8.13 10.74
N SER A 272 10.33 7.66 9.75
CA SER A 272 11.11 8.51 8.85
C SER A 272 10.72 8.27 7.38
N PRO A 273 9.52 8.75 6.95
CA PRO A 273 9.03 8.48 5.61
C PRO A 273 9.89 9.20 4.57
N SER A 274 10.47 8.44 3.63
CA SER A 274 11.43 8.96 2.64
C SER A 274 10.82 9.28 1.28
N ASN A 275 9.55 8.93 1.07
CA ASN A 275 8.86 9.11 -0.21
C ASN A 275 7.35 9.40 -0.03
N ARG A 276 6.72 9.91 -1.09
CA ARG A 276 5.30 10.32 -1.08
C ARG A 276 4.37 9.21 -0.59
N LYS A 277 4.57 7.96 -1.01
CA LYS A 277 3.74 6.82 -0.61
C LYS A 277 3.73 6.64 0.92
N SER A 278 4.92 6.64 1.53
CA SER A 278 5.05 6.52 2.99
C SER A 278 4.48 7.72 3.75
N ILE A 279 4.66 8.94 3.25
CA ILE A 279 4.10 10.17 3.85
C ILE A 279 2.57 10.12 3.85
N VAL A 280 1.97 9.84 2.69
CA VAL A 280 0.52 9.76 2.53
C VAL A 280 -0.05 8.64 3.40
N ARG A 281 0.62 7.48 3.44
CA ARG A 281 0.21 6.35 4.28
C ARG A 281 0.23 6.70 5.77
N LYS A 282 1.33 7.29 6.26
CA LYS A 282 1.46 7.68 7.67
C LYS A 282 0.35 8.67 8.06
N LYS A 283 0.13 9.71 7.24
CA LYS A 283 -0.94 10.70 7.47
C LYS A 283 -2.33 10.05 7.52
N ALA A 284 -2.61 9.09 6.63
CA ALA A 284 -3.88 8.37 6.64
C ALA A 284 -4.08 7.60 7.97
N ILE A 285 -3.04 6.95 8.48
CA ILE A 285 -3.11 6.23 9.77
C ILE A 285 -3.31 7.21 10.94
N GLU A 286 -2.61 8.35 10.93
CA GLU A 286 -2.78 9.41 11.93
C GLU A 286 -4.22 9.96 11.94
N ASN A 287 -4.81 10.17 10.77
CA ASN A 287 -6.21 10.58 10.63
C ASN A 287 -7.17 9.51 11.18
N THR A 288 -6.96 8.23 10.89
CA THR A 288 -7.80 7.16 11.44
C THR A 288 -7.65 7.03 12.97
N LEU A 289 -6.46 7.30 13.51
CA LEU A 289 -6.24 7.38 14.96
C LEU A 289 -6.99 8.56 15.59
N ASN A 290 -7.05 9.72 14.92
CA ASN A 290 -7.87 10.84 15.37
C ASN A 290 -9.36 10.46 15.34
N PHE A 291 -9.84 9.80 14.28
CA PHE A 291 -11.20 9.26 14.23
C PHE A 291 -11.50 8.37 15.44
N LEU A 292 -10.61 7.44 15.79
CA LEU A 292 -10.75 6.58 16.98
C LEU A 292 -10.89 7.42 18.26
N LYS A 293 -10.01 8.41 18.45
CA LYS A 293 -10.03 9.31 19.61
C LYS A 293 -11.34 10.09 19.73
N ILE A 294 -11.85 10.63 18.61
CA ILE A 294 -13.14 11.33 18.57
C ILE A 294 -14.28 10.36 18.91
N HIS A 295 -14.30 9.19 18.27
CA HIS A 295 -15.34 8.17 18.49
C HIS A 295 -15.47 7.76 19.96
N TRP A 296 -14.34 7.52 20.63
CA TRP A 296 -14.29 7.12 22.05
C TRP A 296 -14.24 8.29 23.04
N ARG A 297 -14.27 9.55 22.57
CA ARG A 297 -14.16 10.76 23.41
C ARG A 297 -12.89 10.76 24.28
N LYS A 298 -11.74 10.40 23.71
CA LYS A 298 -10.43 10.35 24.38
C LYS A 298 -9.48 11.38 23.78
N ASP A 299 -8.70 12.04 24.62
CA ASP A 299 -7.64 13.00 24.25
C ASP A 299 -8.09 14.08 23.25
N LEU A 300 -9.33 14.56 23.38
CA LEU A 300 -9.97 15.45 22.39
C LEU A 300 -9.27 16.81 22.27
N GLU A 301 -8.69 17.30 23.36
CA GLU A 301 -7.92 18.55 23.43
C GLU A 301 -6.66 18.54 22.58
N ASN A 302 -6.14 17.35 22.26
CA ASN A 302 -4.92 17.17 21.47
C ASN A 302 -5.21 16.90 19.98
N ILE A 303 -6.48 16.82 19.59
CA ILE A 303 -6.87 16.55 18.20
C ILE A 303 -6.78 17.84 17.40
N LYS A 304 -6.05 17.76 16.28
CA LYS A 304 -5.99 18.79 15.25
C LYS A 304 -6.62 18.20 13.99
N PRO A 305 -7.92 18.47 13.74
CA PRO A 305 -8.59 17.95 12.56
C PRO A 305 -7.81 18.29 11.29
N THR A 306 -7.68 17.31 10.42
CA THR A 306 -6.88 17.43 9.20
C THR A 306 -7.70 17.82 7.97
N ASP A 307 -9.03 17.70 8.08
CA ASP A 307 -10.01 18.11 7.07
C ASP A 307 -11.34 18.56 7.71
N LYS A 308 -12.19 19.19 6.90
CA LYS A 308 -13.51 19.71 7.31
C LYS A 308 -14.44 18.62 7.86
N ALA A 309 -14.35 17.38 7.36
CA ALA A 309 -15.25 16.31 7.76
C ALA A 309 -14.88 15.77 9.15
N GLU A 310 -13.58 15.62 9.43
CA GLU A 310 -13.06 15.29 10.75
C GLU A 310 -13.33 16.40 11.77
N GLU A 311 -13.22 17.67 11.36
CA GLU A 311 -13.58 18.82 12.21
C GLU A 311 -15.07 18.82 12.54
N ALA A 312 -15.93 18.58 11.54
CA ALA A 312 -17.36 18.43 11.75
C ALA A 312 -17.68 17.27 12.70
N PHE A 313 -16.95 16.15 12.60
CA PHE A 313 -17.13 15.01 13.51
C PHE A 313 -16.78 15.38 14.94
N LEU A 314 -15.64 16.05 15.17
CA LEU A 314 -15.24 16.53 16.49
C LEU A 314 -16.31 17.45 17.10
N TYR A 315 -16.83 18.40 16.32
CA TYR A 315 -17.89 19.31 16.76
C TYR A 315 -19.22 18.59 17.05
N ALA A 316 -19.61 17.64 16.21
CA ALA A 316 -20.82 16.85 16.43
C ALA A 316 -20.74 16.03 17.73
N VAL A 317 -19.55 15.52 18.09
CA VAL A 317 -19.37 14.71 19.31
C VAL A 317 -19.21 15.57 20.57
N THR A 318 -18.74 16.81 20.44
CA THR A 318 -18.45 17.72 21.56
C THR A 318 -19.56 18.73 21.88
N GLY A 319 -20.75 18.57 21.30
CA GLY A 319 -21.90 19.45 21.58
C GLY A 319 -21.82 20.81 20.89
N ARG A 320 -21.16 20.86 19.73
CA ARG A 320 -21.03 22.07 18.89
C ARG A 320 -21.77 21.88 17.57
N GLU A 321 -23.04 21.50 17.66
CA GLU A 321 -23.85 21.01 16.55
C GLU A 321 -23.96 22.04 15.43
N ALA A 322 -24.18 23.32 15.75
CA ALA A 322 -24.29 24.39 14.75
C ALA A 322 -23.02 24.53 13.91
N GLN A 323 -21.84 24.38 14.51
CA GLN A 323 -20.56 24.44 13.82
C GLN A 323 -20.34 23.20 12.95
N ALA A 324 -20.72 22.02 13.44
CA ALA A 324 -20.68 20.78 12.66
C ALA A 324 -21.57 20.86 11.41
N LEU A 325 -22.80 21.38 11.56
CA LEU A 325 -23.75 21.52 10.46
C LEU A 325 -23.28 22.49 9.40
N LEU A 326 -22.69 23.63 9.80
CA LEU A 326 -22.11 24.59 8.86
C LEU A 326 -21.05 23.92 7.97
N LEU A 327 -20.11 23.17 8.57
CA LEU A 327 -19.07 22.45 7.83
C LEU A 327 -19.64 21.36 6.92
N LEU A 328 -20.64 20.61 7.38
CA LEU A 328 -21.28 19.55 6.59
C LEU A 328 -22.08 20.11 5.42
N ASP A 329 -22.79 21.23 5.60
CA ASP A 329 -23.54 21.88 4.52
C ASP A 329 -22.61 22.48 3.47
N GLU A 330 -21.44 23.01 3.87
CA GLU A 330 -20.39 23.40 2.94
C GLU A 330 -19.88 22.21 2.12
N LEU A 331 -19.55 21.09 2.78
CA LEU A 331 -19.09 19.87 2.12
C LEU A 331 -20.14 19.30 1.16
N GLU A 332 -21.43 19.36 1.53
CA GLU A 332 -22.54 18.92 0.67
C GLU A 332 -22.67 19.78 -0.58
N LYS A 333 -22.55 21.11 -0.44
CA LYS A 333 -22.57 22.05 -1.57
C LYS A 333 -21.37 21.85 -2.51
N GLU A 334 -20.17 21.72 -1.95
CA GLU A 334 -18.92 21.51 -2.69
C GLU A 334 -18.96 20.20 -3.49
N ASN A 335 -19.40 19.10 -2.85
CA ASN A 335 -19.37 17.76 -3.44
C ASN A 335 -20.68 17.33 -4.11
N LYS A 336 -21.72 18.18 -4.06
CA LYS A 336 -23.12 17.92 -4.48
C LYS A 336 -23.84 16.81 -3.70
N LYS A 337 -23.17 16.16 -2.75
CA LYS A 337 -23.69 15.13 -1.87
C LYS A 337 -22.75 14.91 -0.69
N LEU A 338 -23.31 14.40 0.41
CA LEU A 338 -22.53 13.87 1.52
C LEU A 338 -22.08 12.43 1.25
N SER A 339 -20.89 12.09 1.73
CA SER A 339 -20.44 10.70 1.85
C SER A 339 -21.21 9.96 2.97
N PRO A 340 -21.20 8.61 3.00
CA PRO A 340 -21.92 7.86 4.02
C PRO A 340 -21.49 8.24 5.45
N ILE A 341 -20.19 8.42 5.68
CA ILE A 341 -19.65 8.80 6.99
C ILE A 341 -20.03 10.25 7.38
N GLN A 342 -20.10 11.17 6.42
CA GLN A 342 -20.54 12.54 6.68
C GLN A 342 -22.05 12.60 6.99
N LYS A 343 -22.87 11.72 6.39
CA LYS A 343 -24.27 11.57 6.80
C LYS A 343 -24.39 11.08 8.24
N TYR A 344 -23.54 10.12 8.65
CA TYR A 344 -23.45 9.71 10.05
C TYR A 344 -23.12 10.91 10.97
N TYR A 345 -22.13 11.74 10.60
CA TYR A 345 -21.80 12.96 11.37
C TYR A 345 -22.98 13.95 11.43
N LYS A 346 -23.71 14.14 10.33
CA LYS A 346 -24.93 14.99 10.27
C LYS A 346 -26.04 14.44 11.17
N GLY A 347 -26.20 13.12 11.21
CA GLY A 347 -27.11 12.44 12.14
C GLY A 347 -26.73 12.70 13.59
N LEU A 348 -25.44 12.66 13.94
CA LEU A 348 -24.97 12.99 15.29
C LEU A 348 -25.30 14.44 15.67
N ALA A 349 -25.07 15.40 14.76
CA ALA A 349 -25.29 16.82 15.03
C ALA A 349 -26.79 17.21 15.08
N THR A 350 -27.66 16.49 14.37
CA THR A 350 -29.10 16.81 14.31
C THR A 350 -29.97 15.95 15.22
N ALA A 351 -29.43 14.83 15.71
CA ALA A 351 -30.20 13.72 16.29
C ALA A 351 -31.32 13.18 15.38
N ASN A 352 -31.28 13.46 14.07
CA ASN A 352 -32.29 13.01 13.13
C ASN A 352 -31.95 11.61 12.59
N LYS A 353 -32.79 10.63 12.95
CA LYS A 353 -32.63 9.22 12.60
C LYS A 353 -32.52 8.97 11.08
N LYS A 354 -33.16 9.80 10.27
CA LYS A 354 -33.13 9.68 8.80
C LYS A 354 -31.70 9.71 8.25
N TYR A 355 -30.81 10.53 8.81
CA TYR A 355 -29.42 10.58 8.36
C TYR A 355 -28.64 9.31 8.70
N PHE A 356 -28.98 8.62 9.79
CA PHE A 356 -28.38 7.33 10.12
C PHE A 356 -28.88 6.24 9.16
N GLU A 357 -30.18 6.19 8.87
CA GLU A 357 -30.78 5.26 7.90
C GLU A 357 -30.14 5.41 6.51
N GLU A 358 -30.07 6.64 6.00
CA GLU A 358 -29.41 6.92 4.72
C GLU A 358 -27.90 6.59 4.72
N SER A 359 -27.22 6.80 5.86
CA SER A 359 -25.81 6.45 6.02
C SER A 359 -25.61 4.93 5.93
N ILE A 360 -26.47 4.14 6.58
CA ILE A 360 -26.45 2.66 6.51
C ILE A 360 -26.65 2.21 5.06
N GLU A 361 -27.71 2.69 4.40
CA GLU A 361 -28.02 2.31 3.02
C GLU A 361 -26.86 2.64 2.06
N ASP A 362 -26.23 3.80 2.22
CA ASP A 362 -25.13 4.20 1.36
C ASP A 362 -23.85 3.40 1.61
N PHE A 363 -23.54 3.05 2.88
CA PHE A 363 -22.42 2.15 3.19
C PHE A 363 -22.63 0.74 2.63
N GLU A 364 -23.83 0.16 2.83
CA GLU A 364 -24.14 -1.19 2.34
C GLU A 364 -24.17 -1.26 0.82
N ARG A 365 -24.61 -0.19 0.14
CA ARG A 365 -24.53 -0.09 -1.34
C ARG A 365 -23.09 -0.12 -1.85
N LEU A 366 -22.14 0.39 -1.06
CA LEU A 366 -20.71 0.31 -1.34
C LEU A 366 -20.09 -1.03 -0.85
N GLY A 367 -20.86 -1.90 -0.23
CA GLY A 367 -20.38 -3.17 0.34
C GLY A 367 -19.54 -2.99 1.61
N ASP A 368 -19.71 -1.88 2.32
CA ASP A 368 -19.02 -1.58 3.58
C ASP A 368 -19.93 -1.87 4.78
N PHE A 369 -20.00 -3.14 5.14
CA PHE A 369 -20.81 -3.63 6.26
C PHE A 369 -20.14 -3.41 7.62
N PHE A 370 -18.85 -3.04 7.65
CA PHE A 370 -18.18 -2.71 8.90
C PHE A 370 -18.54 -1.30 9.35
N TYR A 371 -18.32 -0.29 8.50
CA TYR A 371 -18.61 1.09 8.87
C TYR A 371 -20.11 1.40 8.92
N SER A 372 -20.98 0.60 8.27
CA SER A 372 -22.44 0.71 8.46
C SER A 372 -22.88 0.47 9.91
N ARG A 373 -22.07 -0.22 10.73
CA ARG A 373 -22.35 -0.44 12.15
C ARG A 373 -22.37 0.86 12.96
N LEU A 374 -21.59 1.86 12.58
CA LEU A 374 -21.54 3.17 13.26
C LEU A 374 -22.92 3.82 13.37
N PRO A 375 -23.63 4.10 12.26
CA PRO A 375 -25.00 4.60 12.33
C PRO A 375 -25.99 3.57 12.90
N SER A 376 -25.81 2.27 12.67
CA SER A 376 -26.72 1.25 13.24
C SER A 376 -26.73 1.24 14.77
N GLU A 377 -25.58 1.44 15.41
CA GLU A 377 -25.48 1.52 16.88
C GLU A 377 -26.21 2.74 17.46
N ARG A 378 -26.49 3.78 16.66
CA ARG A 378 -27.27 4.97 17.07
C ARG A 378 -28.78 4.80 16.94
N LEU A 379 -29.23 3.76 16.23
CA LEU A 379 -30.65 3.46 16.04
C LEU A 379 -31.18 2.39 17.01
N LYS A 380 -30.30 1.71 17.73
CA LYS A 380 -30.63 0.86 18.87
C LYS A 380 -30.95 1.70 20.09
#